data_AF-A0A7S4J5I9-F1
#
_entry.id   AF-A0A7S4J5I9-F1
#
_cell.length_a   1.000
_cell.length_b   1.000
_cell.length_c   1.000
_cell.angle_alpha   90.00
_cell.angle_beta   90.00
_cell.angle_gamma   90.00
#
_symmetry.space_group_name_H-M   'P 1'
#
loop_
_entity.id
_entity.type
_entity.pdbx_description
1 polymer ?
#
loop_
_entity_poly.entity_id
_entity_poly.type
_entity_poly.pdbx_seq_one_letter_code
_entity_poly.pdbx_strand_id
1 'polypeptide(L)'
;GRSSLQMATCMLMSPDTPLEGFLNDAYYTLRGICEAITIYADEQDVALAIGEFFNRSKGLSRYPFALVAPEPREAPTKADGDDEEAGVLPPMAFERPKQEETALDVDVINTSFLDDNVPQLRHINLPANVHVVDDLREIIATRQRANQR
;
A
#
# COMPACT_ATOMS: atom_id res chain seq x y z
N GLY A 1 28.96 -1.31 -21.10
CA GLY A 1 27.56 -1.43 -20.67
C GLY A 1 27.53 -1.48 -19.16
N ARG A 2 26.71 -0.66 -18.51
CA ARG A 2 26.51 -0.76 -17.06
C ARG A 2 25.57 -1.93 -16.81
N SER A 3 26.04 -2.96 -16.12
CA SER A 3 25.18 -4.03 -15.63
C SER A 3 24.17 -3.40 -14.66
N SER A 4 22.89 -3.31 -15.06
CA SER A 4 21.82 -2.91 -14.16
C SER A 4 21.43 -4.09 -13.30
N LEU A 5 21.47 -3.93 -11.98
CA LEU A 5 20.94 -4.92 -11.04
C LEU A 5 19.42 -5.02 -11.25
N GLN A 6 18.93 -6.21 -11.56
CA GLN A 6 17.51 -6.53 -11.68
C GLN A 6 17.14 -7.46 -10.51
N MET A 7 16.19 -7.02 -9.69
CA MET A 7 15.73 -7.77 -8.53
C MET A 7 14.55 -8.66 -8.94
N ALA A 8 14.64 -9.97 -8.72
CA ALA A 8 13.57 -10.88 -9.10
C ALA A 8 12.30 -10.70 -8.24
N THR A 9 12.48 -10.54 -6.93
CA THR A 9 11.37 -10.36 -5.98
C THR A 9 11.79 -9.43 -4.84
N CYS A 10 10.88 -8.56 -4.42
CA CYS A 10 11.02 -7.67 -3.27
C CYS A 10 9.89 -7.97 -2.28
N MET A 11 10.25 -8.42 -1.08
CA MET A 11 9.31 -8.76 -0.03
C MET A 11 9.42 -7.74 1.09
N LEU A 12 8.33 -7.01 1.34
CA LEU A 12 8.22 -6.03 2.42
C LEU A 12 7.48 -6.69 3.58
N MET A 13 8.22 -6.97 4.65
CA MET A 13 7.70 -7.65 5.82
C MET A 13 7.35 -6.62 6.89
N SER A 14 6.05 -6.37 7.07
CA SER A 14 5.53 -5.34 7.99
C SER A 14 6.25 -3.98 7.86
N PRO A 15 6.31 -3.35 6.68
CA PRO A 15 6.90 -2.01 6.55
C PRO A 15 6.22 -0.97 7.46
N ASP A 16 7.03 -0.16 8.15
CA ASP A 16 6.61 1.03 8.91
C ASP A 16 6.49 2.29 8.04
N THR A 17 6.73 2.15 6.73
CA THR A 17 6.72 3.28 5.81
C THR A 17 5.33 3.92 5.73
N PRO A 18 5.26 5.26 5.58
CA PRO A 18 4.01 5.95 5.28
C PRO A 18 3.34 5.39 4.03
N LEU A 19 2.06 5.06 4.14
CA LEU A 19 1.23 4.59 3.01
C LEU A 19 1.34 5.57 1.82
N GLU A 20 1.15 6.86 2.07
CA GLU A 20 1.19 7.89 1.02
C GLU A 20 2.56 7.97 0.33
N GLY A 21 3.66 7.85 1.09
CA GLY A 21 5.01 7.86 0.51
C GLY A 21 5.28 6.64 -0.36
N PHE A 22 4.69 5.49 0.00
CA PHE A 22 4.77 4.29 -0.82
C PHE A 22 4.00 4.44 -2.13
N LEU A 23 2.74 4.89 -2.06
CA LEU A 23 1.87 5.02 -3.24
C LEU A 23 2.39 6.04 -4.26
N ASN A 24 2.99 7.14 -3.79
CA ASN A 24 3.43 8.22 -4.67
C ASN A 24 4.83 8.05 -5.25
N ASP A 25 5.72 7.31 -4.58
CA ASP A 25 7.14 7.25 -4.96
C ASP A 25 7.73 5.84 -4.85
N ALA A 26 7.75 5.26 -3.64
CA ALA A 26 8.53 4.04 -3.40
C ALA A 26 8.04 2.86 -4.26
N TYR A 27 6.74 2.75 -4.51
CA TYR A 27 6.18 1.75 -5.41
C TYR A 27 6.81 1.83 -6.81
N TYR A 28 6.81 3.01 -7.43
CA TYR A 28 7.33 3.20 -8.79
C TYR A 28 8.85 2.97 -8.87
N THR A 29 9.57 3.41 -7.84
CA THR A 29 11.00 3.16 -7.72
C THR A 29 11.31 1.66 -7.62
N LEU A 30 10.59 0.93 -6.75
CA LEU A 30 10.74 -0.52 -6.62
C LEU A 30 10.32 -1.24 -7.89
N ARG A 31 9.22 -0.83 -8.52
CA ARG A 31 8.71 -1.46 -9.76
C ARG A 31 9.67 -1.30 -10.93
N GLY A 32 10.47 -0.23 -10.95
CA GLY A 32 11.51 0.00 -11.96
C GLY A 32 12.70 -0.95 -11.87
N ILE A 33 12.94 -1.55 -10.70
CA ILE A 33 14.07 -2.47 -10.46
C ILE A 33 13.63 -3.90 -10.11
N CYS A 34 12.36 -4.09 -9.77
CA CYS A 34 11.80 -5.34 -9.30
C CYS A 34 10.50 -5.70 -10.03
N GLU A 35 10.41 -6.95 -10.47
CA GLU A 35 9.26 -7.45 -11.22
C GLU A 35 8.07 -7.82 -10.30
N ALA A 36 8.36 -8.40 -9.14
CA ALA A 36 7.36 -8.87 -8.19
C ALA A 36 7.58 -8.22 -6.82
N ILE A 37 6.59 -7.46 -6.36
CA ILE A 37 6.58 -6.84 -5.04
C ILE A 37 5.50 -7.53 -4.21
N THR A 38 5.88 -8.05 -3.04
CA THR A 38 4.96 -8.68 -2.08
C THR A 38 5.01 -7.95 -0.75
N ILE A 39 3.85 -7.59 -0.21
CA ILE A 39 3.71 -6.92 1.08
C ILE A 39 2.98 -7.85 2.05
N TYR A 40 3.61 -8.11 3.19
CA TYR A 40 2.94 -8.71 4.33
C TYR A 40 2.34 -7.60 5.17
N ALA A 41 1.01 -7.63 5.31
CA ALA A 41 0.22 -6.61 5.95
C ALA A 41 -0.57 -7.19 7.13
N ASP A 42 -0.68 -6.41 8.20
CA ASP A 42 -1.39 -6.75 9.43
C ASP A 42 -2.20 -5.53 9.89
N GLU A 43 -3.52 -5.62 9.74
CA GLU A 43 -4.50 -4.60 10.16
C GLU A 43 -4.57 -4.48 11.69
N GLN A 44 -4.16 -5.52 12.42
CA GLN A 44 -4.19 -5.58 13.87
C GLN A 44 -2.88 -5.11 14.52
N ASP A 45 -1.87 -4.70 13.75
CA ASP A 45 -0.57 -4.25 14.26
C ASP A 45 -0.73 -3.04 15.21
N VAL A 46 -0.65 -3.31 16.52
CA VAL A 46 -0.84 -2.32 17.58
C VAL A 46 0.33 -1.33 17.63
N ALA A 47 1.55 -1.79 17.32
CA ALA A 47 2.73 -0.93 17.32
C ALA A 47 2.62 0.14 16.22
N LEU A 48 2.18 -0.26 15.03
CA LEU A 48 1.84 0.68 13.97
C LEU A 48 0.70 1.60 14.38
N ALA A 49 -0.38 1.10 14.98
CA ALA A 49 -1.50 1.95 15.39
C ALA A 49 -1.04 3.09 16.32
N ILE A 50 -0.14 2.78 17.26
CA ILE A 50 0.48 3.76 18.14
C ILE A 50 1.34 4.73 17.31
N GLY A 51 2.19 4.22 16.42
CA GLY A 51 3.01 5.02 15.52
C GLY A 51 2.20 5.98 14.64
N GLU A 52 1.08 5.52 14.08
CA GLU A 52 0.16 6.33 13.26
C GLU A 52 -0.43 7.49 14.07
N PHE A 53 -0.81 7.22 15.31
CA PHE A 53 -1.35 8.24 16.20
C PHE A 53 -0.32 9.35 16.49
N PHE A 54 0.94 8.97 16.75
CA PHE A 54 2.01 9.94 17.01
C PHE A 54 2.46 10.68 15.74
N ASN A 55 2.62 9.97 14.63
CA ASN A 55 3.14 10.52 13.38
C ASN A 55 2.07 11.18 12.51
N ARG A 56 0.79 10.98 12.83
CA ARG A 56 -0.38 11.42 12.03
C ARG A 56 -0.31 10.98 10.57
N SER A 57 0.31 9.83 10.32
CA SER A 57 0.51 9.23 9.01
C SER A 57 0.09 7.78 9.09
N LYS A 58 -0.62 7.30 8.06
CA LYS A 58 -1.02 5.89 7.93
C LYS A 58 0.18 5.01 7.62
N GLY A 59 0.35 3.89 8.32
CA GLY A 59 1.40 2.91 8.06
C GLY A 59 0.98 1.93 6.99
N LEU A 60 1.84 1.69 6.01
CA LEU A 60 1.56 0.85 4.83
C LEU A 60 0.95 -0.51 5.21
N SER A 61 1.51 -1.18 6.23
CA SER A 61 1.13 -2.54 6.61
C SER A 61 -0.25 -2.67 7.24
N ARG A 62 -0.84 -1.59 7.77
CA ARG A 62 -2.18 -1.62 8.39
C ARG A 62 -3.33 -1.47 7.39
N TYR A 63 -3.02 -1.13 6.14
CA TYR A 63 -4.03 -0.86 5.11
C TYR A 63 -3.80 -1.71 3.85
N PRO A 64 -3.96 -3.05 3.94
CA PRO A 64 -3.71 -3.97 2.82
C PRO A 64 -4.53 -3.64 1.56
N PHE A 65 -5.73 -3.09 1.74
CA PHE A 65 -6.66 -2.77 0.65
C PHE A 65 -6.50 -1.35 0.09
N ALA A 66 -5.57 -0.54 0.62
CA ALA A 66 -5.38 0.85 0.20
C ALA A 66 -4.27 1.03 -0.85
N LEU A 67 -3.79 -0.06 -1.45
CA LEU A 67 -2.74 -0.06 -2.47
C LEU A 67 -3.30 0.26 -3.85
N VAL A 68 -3.84 1.47 -3.98
CA VAL A 68 -4.41 2.01 -5.21
C VAL A 68 -3.55 3.16 -5.72
N ALA A 69 -3.44 3.28 -7.04
CA ALA A 69 -2.71 4.36 -7.67
C ALA A 69 -3.31 5.71 -7.25
N PRO A 70 -2.49 6.69 -6.86
CA PRO A 70 -3.00 8.03 -6.56
C PRO A 70 -3.67 8.62 -7.79
N GLU A 71 -4.74 9.38 -7.59
CA GLU A 71 -5.42 10.05 -8.70
C GLU A 71 -4.42 10.92 -9.49
N PRO A 72 -4.49 10.91 -10.83
CA PRO A 72 -3.67 11.81 -11.62
C PRO A 72 -4.00 13.23 -11.19
N ARG A 73 -3.04 13.89 -10.53
CA ARG A 73 -3.18 15.27 -10.04
C ARG A 73 -3.54 16.16 -11.23
N GLU A 74 -4.83 16.49 -11.36
CA GLU A 74 -5.27 17.49 -12.33
C GLU A 74 -4.45 18.76 -12.08
N ALA A 75 -3.75 19.22 -13.13
CA ALA A 75 -2.98 20.46 -13.04
C ALA A 75 -3.94 21.59 -12.61
N PRO A 76 -3.54 22.48 -11.68
CA PRO A 76 -4.42 23.55 -11.25
C PRO A 76 -4.80 24.40 -12.46
N THR A 77 -6.05 24.30 -12.89
CA THR A 77 -6.63 25.16 -13.92
C THR A 77 -6.62 26.58 -13.36
N LYS A 78 -5.73 27.42 -13.86
CA LYS A 78 -5.77 28.86 -13.61
C LYS A 78 -7.08 29.40 -14.20
N ALA A 79 -7.87 30.06 -13.37
CA ALA A 79 -8.81 31.08 -13.81
C ALA A 79 -8.90 32.14 -12.72
N ASP A 80 -8.39 33.32 -13.06
CA ASP A 80 -8.46 34.59 -12.34
C ASP A 80 -9.90 35.12 -12.27
N GLY A 81 -10.19 35.98 -11.27
CA GLY A 81 -11.22 37.03 -11.39
C GLY A 81 -12.37 36.98 -10.38
N ASP A 82 -12.47 38.06 -9.58
CA ASP A 82 -13.51 38.40 -8.62
C ASP A 82 -14.89 38.67 -9.26
N ASP A 83 -15.98 38.32 -8.56
CA ASP A 83 -17.17 39.17 -8.25
C ASP A 83 -18.42 38.33 -7.83
N GLU A 84 -19.12 38.83 -6.80
CA GLU A 84 -20.37 38.32 -6.20
C GLU A 84 -21.58 38.32 -7.16
N GLU A 85 -22.47 37.31 -7.09
CA GLU A 85 -23.85 37.45 -6.56
C GLU A 85 -24.62 36.12 -6.59
N ALA A 86 -25.58 36.01 -5.67
CA ALA A 86 -26.32 34.82 -5.30
C ALA A 86 -27.27 34.28 -6.40
N GLY A 87 -27.06 33.01 -6.76
CA GLY A 87 -28.07 32.16 -7.41
C GLY A 87 -28.16 30.84 -6.65
N VAL A 88 -29.24 30.64 -5.90
CA VAL A 88 -29.54 29.38 -5.20
C VAL A 88 -29.58 28.23 -6.22
N LEU A 89 -28.57 27.36 -6.20
CA LEU A 89 -28.55 26.11 -6.96
C LEU A 89 -29.40 25.05 -6.22
N PRO A 90 -30.24 24.27 -6.93
CA PRO A 90 -31.04 23.20 -6.33
C PRO A 90 -30.16 22.03 -5.84
N PRO A 91 -30.64 21.19 -4.90
CA PRO A 91 -29.90 20.05 -4.39
C PRO A 91 -29.99 18.91 -5.41
N MET A 92 -29.26 19.04 -6.51
CA MET A 92 -28.99 17.94 -7.42
C MET A 92 -27.59 17.46 -7.06
N ALA A 93 -27.53 16.35 -6.33
CA ALA A 93 -26.31 15.60 -6.13
C ALA A 93 -25.78 15.23 -7.52
N PHE A 94 -24.83 16.02 -8.02
CA PHE A 94 -23.85 15.52 -8.97
C PHE A 94 -23.11 14.42 -8.21
N GLU A 95 -23.60 13.19 -8.32
CA GLU A 95 -22.79 12.02 -8.03
C GLU A 95 -21.60 12.13 -8.98
N ARG A 96 -20.49 12.67 -8.46
CA ARG A 96 -19.21 12.55 -9.15
C ARG A 96 -19.07 11.07 -9.47
N PRO A 97 -18.90 10.69 -10.76
CA PRO A 97 -18.74 9.29 -11.09
C PRO A 97 -17.62 8.74 -10.21
N LYS A 98 -17.92 7.65 -9.47
CA LYS A 98 -16.95 7.01 -8.58
C LYS A 98 -15.79 6.56 -9.48
N GLN A 99 -14.75 7.38 -9.50
CA GLN A 99 -13.58 7.20 -10.36
C GLN A 99 -13.01 5.82 -10.03
N GLU A 100 -12.80 4.98 -11.04
CA GLU A 100 -12.34 3.61 -10.85
C GLU A 100 -10.95 3.63 -10.22
N GLU A 101 -10.87 3.30 -8.93
CA GLU A 101 -9.62 3.16 -8.21
C GLU A 101 -8.78 2.06 -8.86
N THR A 102 -7.65 2.44 -9.46
CA THR A 102 -6.76 1.50 -10.14
C THR A 102 -5.84 0.85 -9.12
N ALA A 103 -6.00 -0.44 -8.85
CA ALA A 103 -5.13 -1.18 -7.94
C ALA A 103 -3.68 -1.21 -8.46
N LEU A 104 -2.71 -1.10 -7.55
CA LEU A 104 -1.29 -1.25 -7.88
C LEU A 104 -0.97 -2.72 -8.17
N ASP A 105 -0.02 -2.96 -9.09
CA ASP A 105 0.51 -4.30 -9.37
C ASP A 105 1.47 -4.72 -8.25
N VAL A 106 0.89 -5.17 -7.13
CA VAL A 106 1.57 -5.67 -5.93
C VAL A 106 0.79 -6.85 -5.36
N ASP A 107 1.50 -7.82 -4.80
CA ASP A 107 0.88 -8.92 -4.07
C ASP A 107 0.77 -8.54 -2.59
N VAL A 108 -0.40 -8.75 -1.99
CA VAL A 108 -0.65 -8.44 -0.57
C VAL A 108 -1.04 -9.71 0.16
N ILE A 109 -0.25 -10.07 1.17
CA ILE A 109 -0.53 -11.18 2.07
C ILE A 109 -1.01 -10.60 3.39
N ASN A 110 -2.31 -10.76 3.66
CA ASN A 110 -2.93 -10.30 4.89
C ASN A 110 -2.72 -11.34 6.01
N THR A 111 -1.97 -10.98 7.03
CA THR A 111 -1.66 -11.84 8.18
C THR A 111 -2.47 -11.50 9.43
N SER A 112 -3.46 -10.61 9.34
CA SER A 112 -4.23 -10.10 10.49
C SER A 112 -5.00 -11.17 11.28
N PHE A 113 -5.21 -12.34 10.69
CA PHE A 113 -5.93 -13.47 11.31
C PHE A 113 -5.02 -14.67 11.60
N LEU A 114 -3.71 -14.50 11.38
CA LEU A 114 -2.74 -15.55 11.66
C LEU A 114 -2.45 -15.56 13.16
N ASP A 115 -2.42 -16.74 13.77
CA ASP A 115 -2.17 -16.85 15.21
C ASP A 115 -0.78 -16.30 15.58
N ASP A 116 -0.78 -15.35 16.51
CA ASP A 116 0.42 -14.70 17.00
C ASP A 116 1.05 -15.45 18.16
N ASN A 117 2.29 -15.89 17.96
CA ASN A 117 3.11 -16.49 19.01
C ASN A 117 4.04 -15.46 19.69
N VAL A 118 3.86 -14.16 19.41
CA VAL A 118 4.74 -13.06 19.79
C VAL A 118 3.91 -11.95 20.46
N PRO A 119 4.45 -11.20 21.45
CA PRO A 119 3.70 -10.11 22.06
C PRO A 119 3.28 -9.03 21.05
N GLN A 120 2.01 -8.63 21.11
CA GLN A 120 1.32 -7.69 20.21
C GLN A 120 1.96 -6.28 20.08
N LEU A 121 2.96 -5.95 20.90
CA LEU A 121 3.67 -4.66 20.88
C LEU A 121 4.88 -4.66 19.94
N ARG A 122 5.06 -5.68 19.09
CA ARG A 122 6.12 -5.74 18.08
C ARG A 122 5.56 -5.43 16.70
N HIS A 123 6.22 -4.47 16.04
CA HIS A 123 5.97 -3.99 14.68
C HIS A 123 6.25 -5.03 13.58
N ILE A 124 7.05 -6.06 13.88
CA ILE A 124 7.28 -7.18 12.98
C ILE A 124 6.69 -8.40 13.64
N ASN A 125 5.44 -8.67 13.29
CA ASN A 125 4.73 -9.90 13.63
C ASN A 125 5.04 -10.93 12.54
N LEU A 126 6.32 -11.31 12.44
CA LEU A 126 6.69 -12.56 11.82
C LEU A 126 6.65 -13.59 12.94
N PRO A 127 5.50 -14.24 13.18
CA PRO A 127 5.58 -15.44 13.96
C PRO A 127 6.56 -16.36 13.24
N ALA A 128 7.31 -17.15 13.98
CA ALA A 128 7.92 -18.36 13.43
C ALA A 128 6.79 -19.36 13.08
N ASN A 129 5.76 -18.90 12.36
CA ASN A 129 4.66 -19.68 11.86
C ASN A 129 5.16 -20.31 10.58
N VAL A 130 5.11 -21.64 10.58
CA VAL A 130 5.53 -22.46 9.44
C VAL A 130 4.83 -22.03 8.15
N HIS A 131 3.59 -21.51 8.23
CA HIS A 131 2.84 -21.03 7.07
C HIS A 131 3.49 -19.82 6.39
N VAL A 132 3.98 -18.84 7.16
CA VAL A 132 4.68 -17.67 6.58
C VAL A 132 6.02 -18.11 5.98
N VAL A 133 6.74 -19.01 6.66
CA VAL A 133 8.04 -19.50 6.19
C VAL A 133 7.90 -20.34 4.91
N ASP A 134 6.90 -21.21 4.84
CA ASP A 134 6.62 -22.02 3.65
C ASP A 134 6.16 -21.15 2.47
N ASP A 135 5.33 -20.12 2.73
CA ASP A 135 4.93 -19.14 1.73
C ASP A 135 6.14 -18.37 1.18
N LEU A 136 7.04 -17.88 2.05
CA LEU A 136 8.30 -17.25 1.62
C LEU A 136 9.17 -18.21 0.81
N ARG A 137 9.29 -19.46 1.25
CA ARG A 137 10.04 -20.50 0.53
C ARG A 137 9.47 -20.69 -0.88
N GLU A 138 8.16 -20.75 -0.98
CA GLU A 138 7.46 -20.91 -2.25
C GLU A 138 7.67 -19.70 -3.17
N ILE A 139 7.45 -18.47 -2.68
CA ILE A 139 7.67 -17.24 -3.46
C ILE A 139 9.09 -17.19 -4.02
N ILE A 140 10.09 -17.50 -3.20
CA ILE A 140 11.50 -17.47 -3.62
C ILE A 140 11.80 -18.57 -4.65
N ALA A 141 11.27 -19.78 -4.43
CA ALA A 141 11.57 -20.95 -5.26
C ALA A 141 10.83 -20.93 -6.60
N THR A 142 9.54 -20.57 -6.61
CA THR A 142 8.67 -20.62 -7.79
C THR A 142 8.63 -19.29 -8.53
N ARG A 143 8.81 -18.16 -7.82
CA ARG A 143 8.63 -16.80 -8.33
C ARG A 143 7.24 -16.56 -8.92
N GLN A 144 6.25 -17.34 -8.49
CA GLN A 144 4.87 -17.18 -8.90
C GLN A 144 4.18 -16.10 -8.08
N ARG A 145 3.22 -15.42 -8.70
CA ARG A 145 2.40 -14.39 -8.04
C ARG A 145 1.48 -15.04 -7.03
N ALA A 146 1.04 -14.29 -6.02
CA ALA A 146 0.13 -14.79 -5.00
C ALA A 146 -1.20 -15.33 -5.58
N ASN A 147 -1.72 -14.74 -6.66
CA ASN A 147 -2.95 -15.18 -7.32
C ASN A 147 -2.80 -16.43 -8.21
N GLN A 148 -1.58 -16.93 -8.40
CA GLN A 148 -1.27 -18.12 -9.21
C GLN A 148 -1.11 -19.38 -8.36
N ARG A 149 -1.36 -19.29 -7.05
CA ARG A 149 -1.12 -20.32 -6.05
C ARG A 149 -2.40 -20.70 -5.31
#